data_AF-A0A2J6N3A7-F1
#
_entry.id   AF-A0A2J6N3A7-F1
#
_cell.length_a   1.000
_cell.length_b   1.000
_cell.length_c   1.000
_cell.angle_alpha   90.00
_cell.angle_beta   90.00
_cell.angle_gamma   90.00
#
_symmetry.space_group_name_H-M   'P 1'
#
loop_
_entity.id
_entity.type
_entity.pdbx_description
1 polymer ?
#
loop_
_entity_poly.entity_id
_entity_poly.type
_entity_poly.pdbx_seq_one_letter_code
_entity_poly.pdbx_strand_id
1 'polypeptide(L)'
;MSSFYDILFSVVIAVIIILVGYLIGRLMKYLIESSLKRTGFDNWLKKFTIGRALDKAGYSASEFFALVTSWFLYAFFILLGFEYIFINLNLGYFSSLILTIMKVYLWGLAKVIIIVIPGFILVDSFVGYIYSTSEIREEEIILSPIAEYLRILLYIVIVIFALDRSGMEVQVLESAMSPIIWGLTAVMIIVSVSIIISRMFKSNKSS
;
A
#
# COMPACT_ATOMS: atom_id res chain seq x y z
N MET A 1 5.69 44.88 6.69
CA MET A 1 5.47 44.78 5.24
C MET A 1 6.72 44.15 4.66
N SER A 2 6.63 42.96 4.06
CA SER A 2 7.76 42.37 3.34
C SER A 2 8.10 43.27 2.17
N SER A 3 9.39 43.59 2.00
CA SER A 3 9.82 44.35 0.84
C SER A 3 9.68 43.47 -0.40
N PHE A 4 9.41 44.07 -1.56
CA PHE A 4 9.33 43.34 -2.84
C PHE A 4 10.56 42.42 -3.07
N TYR A 5 11.73 42.84 -2.61
CA TYR A 5 12.96 42.06 -2.63
C TYR A 5 12.89 40.77 -1.81
N ASP A 6 12.21 40.76 -0.66
CA ASP A 6 12.07 39.57 0.20
C ASP A 6 11.22 38.50 -0.47
N ILE A 7 10.18 38.94 -1.20
CA ILE A 7 9.31 38.05 -1.99
C ILE A 7 10.12 37.43 -3.13
N LEU A 8 10.86 38.25 -3.89
CA LEU A 8 11.69 37.74 -4.98
C LEU A 8 12.76 36.77 -4.48
N PHE A 9 13.45 37.11 -3.39
CA PHE A 9 14.50 36.28 -2.82
C PHE A 9 13.95 34.92 -2.33
N SER A 10 12.80 34.94 -1.65
CA SER A 10 12.18 33.70 -1.16
C SER A 10 11.71 32.79 -2.30
N VAL A 11 11.17 33.36 -3.37
CA VAL A 11 10.80 32.61 -4.58
C VAL A 11 12.03 31.98 -5.25
N VAL A 12 13.14 32.72 -5.36
CA VAL A 12 14.39 32.18 -5.92
C VAL A 12 14.88 30.97 -5.11
N ILE A 13 14.87 31.06 -3.78
CA ILE A 13 15.28 29.93 -2.93
C ILE A 13 14.31 28.75 -3.07
N ALA A 14 13.00 28.99 -3.13
CA ALA A 14 12.03 27.93 -3.34
C ALA A 14 12.23 27.20 -4.67
N VAL A 15 12.53 27.93 -5.74
CA VAL A 15 12.89 27.33 -7.03
C VAL A 15 14.15 26.48 -6.90
N ILE A 16 15.18 26.94 -6.17
CA ILE A 16 16.39 26.14 -5.91
C ILE A 16 16.04 24.86 -5.14
N ILE A 17 15.20 24.94 -4.09
CA ILE A 17 14.75 23.76 -3.32
C ILE A 17 14.08 22.74 -4.25
N ILE A 18 13.20 23.19 -5.15
CA ILE A 18 12.49 22.32 -6.09
C ILE A 18 13.46 21.70 -7.11
N LEU A 19 14.40 22.48 -7.63
CA LEU A 19 15.40 21.99 -8.59
C LEU A 19 16.32 20.93 -7.96
N VAL A 20 16.77 21.17 -6.72
CA VAL A 20 17.52 20.18 -5.94
C VAL A 20 16.69 18.93 -5.71
N GLY A 21 15.41 19.10 -5.34
CA GLY A 21 14.47 18.00 -5.18
C GLY A 21 14.25 17.16 -6.43
N TYR A 22 14.17 17.81 -7.59
CA TYR A 22 14.08 17.14 -8.89
C TYR A 22 15.33 16.30 -9.17
N LEU A 23 16.52 16.85 -8.89
CA LEU A 23 17.77 16.12 -9.07
C LEU A 23 17.87 14.92 -8.13
N ILE A 24 17.51 15.10 -6.86
CA ILE A 24 17.49 14.03 -5.84
C ILE A 24 16.48 12.95 -6.22
N GLY A 25 15.25 13.32 -6.59
CA GLY A 25 14.22 12.36 -6.98
C GLY A 25 14.62 11.56 -8.20
N ARG A 26 15.23 12.21 -9.20
CA ARG A 26 15.75 11.52 -10.39
C ARG A 26 16.89 10.56 -10.04
N LEU A 27 17.84 10.99 -9.19
CA LEU A 27 18.93 10.14 -8.75
C LEU A 27 18.41 8.92 -7.96
N MET A 28 17.47 9.14 -7.04
CA MET A 28 16.84 8.08 -6.26
C MET A 28 16.08 7.09 -7.15
N LYS A 29 15.41 7.57 -8.21
CA LYS A 29 14.79 6.69 -9.21
C LYS A 29 15.79 5.66 -9.72
N TYR A 30 16.92 6.14 -10.25
CA TYR A 30 17.93 5.27 -10.84
C TYR A 30 18.58 4.35 -9.81
N LEU A 31 18.86 4.86 -8.60
CA LEU A 31 19.47 4.06 -7.53
C LEU A 31 18.54 2.93 -7.07
N ILE A 32 17.27 3.22 -6.81
CA ILE A 32 16.28 2.23 -6.37
C ILE A 32 16.06 1.21 -7.47
N GLU A 33 15.79 1.67 -8.70
CA GLU A 33 15.53 0.78 -9.83
C GLU A 33 16.70 -0.17 -10.07
N SER A 34 17.92 0.36 -10.14
CA SER A 34 19.15 -0.44 -10.33
C SER A 34 19.38 -1.41 -9.18
N SER A 35 19.18 -0.97 -7.93
CA SER A 35 19.38 -1.81 -6.76
C SER A 35 18.38 -2.97 -6.72
N LEU A 36 17.09 -2.70 -6.95
CA LEU A 36 16.04 -3.73 -6.93
C LEU A 36 16.16 -4.69 -8.12
N LYS A 37 16.55 -4.21 -9.30
CA LYS A 37 16.82 -5.10 -10.46
C LYS A 37 17.96 -6.07 -10.16
N ARG A 38 19.03 -5.60 -9.52
CA ARG A 38 20.20 -6.43 -9.17
C ARG A 38 19.92 -7.52 -8.14
N THR A 39 18.98 -7.30 -7.22
CA THR A 39 18.64 -8.29 -6.18
C THR A 39 17.69 -9.38 -6.68
N GLY A 40 17.23 -9.32 -7.94
CA GLY A 40 16.20 -10.21 -8.45
C GLY A 40 14.81 -9.94 -7.86
N PHE A 41 14.61 -8.75 -7.29
CA PHE A 41 13.35 -8.34 -6.65
C PHE A 41 12.14 -8.48 -7.58
N ASP A 42 12.32 -8.17 -8.87
CA ASP A 42 11.27 -8.30 -9.88
C ASP A 42 10.74 -9.73 -9.98
N ASN A 43 11.64 -10.71 -10.06
CA ASN A 43 11.27 -12.13 -10.16
C ASN A 43 10.69 -12.65 -8.83
N TRP A 44 11.20 -12.16 -7.70
CA TRP A 44 10.67 -12.52 -6.39
C TRP A 44 9.24 -12.00 -6.22
N LEU A 45 8.98 -10.74 -6.56
CA LEU A 45 7.68 -10.13 -6.37
C LEU A 45 6.62 -10.72 -7.32
N LYS A 46 7.01 -11.18 -8.51
CA LYS A 46 6.11 -11.88 -9.46
C LYS A 46 5.50 -13.18 -8.92
N LYS A 47 6.09 -13.78 -7.86
CA LYS A 47 5.49 -14.93 -7.17
C LYS A 47 4.19 -14.56 -6.44
N PHE A 48 4.06 -13.28 -6.08
CA PHE A 48 2.91 -12.74 -5.37
C PHE A 48 1.91 -12.07 -6.32
N THR A 49 0.67 -11.96 -5.86
CA THR A 49 -0.45 -11.36 -6.60
C THR A 49 -0.14 -9.92 -6.99
N ILE A 50 0.50 -9.15 -6.10
CA ILE A 50 0.87 -7.77 -6.37
C ILE A 50 1.90 -7.64 -7.50
N GLY A 51 2.91 -8.51 -7.55
CA GLY A 51 3.89 -8.49 -8.64
C GLY A 51 3.30 -8.92 -9.97
N ARG A 52 2.37 -9.89 -9.98
CA ARG A 52 1.61 -10.23 -11.20
C ARG A 52 0.72 -9.09 -11.67
N ALA A 53 0.13 -8.33 -10.74
CA ALA A 53 -0.69 -7.16 -11.08
C ALA A 53 0.15 -6.04 -11.71
N LEU A 54 1.36 -5.79 -11.19
CA LEU A 54 2.31 -4.83 -11.78
C LEU A 54 2.75 -5.25 -13.18
N ASP A 55 3.08 -6.53 -13.38
CA ASP A 55 3.49 -7.06 -14.68
C ASP A 55 2.38 -6.91 -15.73
N LYS A 56 1.12 -7.18 -15.35
CA LYS A 56 -0.06 -6.94 -16.19
C LYS A 56 -0.28 -5.46 -16.52
N ALA A 57 0.14 -4.55 -15.63
CA ALA A 57 0.09 -3.11 -15.86
C ALA A 57 1.27 -2.59 -16.72
N GLY A 58 2.18 -3.48 -17.16
CA GLY A 58 3.32 -3.12 -18.00
C GLY A 58 4.52 -2.56 -17.22
N TYR A 59 4.56 -2.74 -15.91
CA TYR A 59 5.65 -2.25 -15.05
C TYR A 59 6.37 -3.40 -14.35
N SER A 60 7.71 -3.33 -14.27
CA SER A 60 8.44 -4.17 -13.33
C SER A 60 8.26 -3.67 -11.90
N ALA A 61 8.47 -4.54 -10.90
CA ALA A 61 8.37 -4.13 -9.50
C ALA A 61 9.39 -3.03 -9.18
N SER A 62 10.65 -3.23 -9.54
CA SER A 62 11.74 -2.27 -9.40
C SER A 62 11.42 -0.90 -10.00
N GLU A 63 10.83 -0.87 -11.20
CA GLU A 63 10.42 0.36 -11.86
C GLU A 63 9.26 1.03 -11.12
N PHE A 64 8.24 0.28 -10.73
CA PHE A 64 7.10 0.80 -9.96
C PHE A 64 7.57 1.44 -8.65
N PHE A 65 8.39 0.76 -7.86
CA PHE A 65 8.89 1.29 -6.60
C PHE A 65 9.77 2.53 -6.81
N ALA A 66 10.65 2.50 -7.81
CA ALA A 66 11.47 3.65 -8.16
C ALA A 66 10.62 4.87 -8.56
N LEU A 67 9.59 4.66 -9.38
CA LEU A 67 8.65 5.70 -9.80
C LEU A 67 7.90 6.29 -8.60
N VAL A 68 7.31 5.43 -7.77
CA VAL A 68 6.58 5.83 -6.56
C VAL A 68 7.46 6.66 -5.65
N THR A 69 8.67 6.18 -5.31
CA THR A 69 9.60 6.93 -4.45
C THR A 69 10.01 8.27 -5.06
N SER A 70 10.26 8.32 -6.37
CA SER A 70 10.60 9.57 -7.05
C SER A 70 9.47 10.58 -6.97
N TRP A 71 8.23 10.12 -7.16
CA TRP A 71 7.06 10.97 -7.10
C TRP A 71 6.83 11.51 -5.68
N PHE A 72 7.05 10.70 -4.64
CA PHE A 72 7.07 11.16 -3.25
C PHE A 72 8.10 12.26 -3.02
N LEU A 73 9.33 12.09 -3.52
CA LEU A 73 10.38 13.10 -3.38
C LEU A 73 10.01 14.39 -4.10
N TYR A 74 9.49 14.31 -5.33
CA TYR A 74 9.05 15.50 -6.05
C TYR A 74 7.95 16.24 -5.29
N ALA A 75 6.91 15.54 -4.85
CA ALA A 75 5.84 16.13 -4.05
C ALA A 75 6.39 16.77 -2.77
N PHE A 76 7.32 16.10 -2.08
CA PHE A 76 7.93 16.58 -0.84
C PHE A 76 8.69 17.89 -1.06
N PHE A 77 9.57 17.96 -2.05
CA PHE A 77 10.36 19.16 -2.33
C PHE A 77 9.52 20.32 -2.89
N ILE A 78 8.48 20.02 -3.67
CA ILE A 78 7.51 21.04 -4.11
C ILE A 78 6.82 21.67 -2.90
N LEU A 79 6.28 20.83 -2.00
CA LEU A 79 5.63 21.32 -0.79
C LEU A 79 6.60 22.10 0.10
N LEU A 80 7.84 21.62 0.27
CA LEU A 80 8.87 22.35 1.01
C LEU A 80 9.19 23.73 0.40
N GLY A 81 9.23 23.84 -0.93
CA GLY A 81 9.45 25.14 -1.59
C GLY A 81 8.33 26.13 -1.28
N PHE A 82 7.07 25.68 -1.33
CA PHE A 82 5.92 26.52 -0.97
C PHE A 82 5.90 26.89 0.52
N GLU A 83 6.23 25.92 1.38
CA GLU A 83 6.34 26.12 2.83
C GLU A 83 7.36 27.22 3.15
N TYR A 84 8.53 27.17 2.50
CA TYR A 84 9.58 28.16 2.63
C TYR A 84 9.09 29.56 2.24
N ILE A 85 8.37 29.71 1.12
CA ILE A 85 7.78 30.99 0.72
C ILE A 85 6.83 31.50 1.81
N PHE A 86 5.93 30.66 2.31
CA PHE A 86 4.94 31.07 3.30
C PHE A 86 5.55 31.47 4.65
N ILE A 87 6.60 30.80 5.11
CA ILE A 87 7.34 31.26 6.31
C ILE A 87 7.90 32.67 6.08
N ASN A 88 8.59 32.89 4.96
CA ASN A 88 9.26 34.18 4.69
C ASN A 88 8.28 35.34 4.46
N LEU A 89 7.07 35.05 3.99
CA LEU A 89 5.99 36.02 3.86
C LEU A 89 5.17 36.22 5.14
N ASN A 90 5.59 35.60 6.25
CA ASN A 90 4.89 35.64 7.54
C ASN A 90 3.44 35.09 7.46
N LEU A 91 3.22 34.14 6.55
CA LEU A 91 1.96 33.45 6.28
C LEU A 91 1.89 32.12 7.07
N GLY A 92 2.02 32.20 8.39
CA GLY A 92 2.15 31.02 9.27
C GLY A 92 0.97 30.03 9.18
N TYR A 93 -0.24 30.51 8.89
CA TYR A 93 -1.38 29.64 8.62
C TYR A 93 -1.12 28.72 7.41
N PHE A 94 -0.64 29.26 6.29
CA PHE A 94 -0.41 28.48 5.08
C PHE A 94 0.79 27.54 5.20
N SER A 95 1.87 27.96 5.87
CA SER A 95 2.99 27.07 6.21
C SER A 95 2.51 25.89 7.06
N SER A 96 1.71 26.13 8.10
CA SER A 96 1.18 25.04 8.94
C SER A 96 0.22 24.11 8.19
N LEU A 97 -0.57 24.63 7.25
CA LEU A 97 -1.36 23.80 6.34
C LEU A 97 -0.48 22.89 5.48
N ILE A 98 0.62 23.40 4.90
CA ILE A 98 1.53 22.57 4.12
C ILE A 98 2.15 21.47 4.98
N LEU A 99 2.66 21.80 6.17
CA LEU A 99 3.23 20.81 7.08
C LEU A 99 2.21 19.73 7.46
N THR A 100 0.94 20.13 7.63
CA THR A 100 -0.16 19.19 7.84
C THR A 100 -0.38 18.30 6.63
N ILE A 101 -0.39 18.87 5.42
CA ILE A 101 -0.56 18.10 4.17
C ILE A 101 0.59 17.10 4.00
N MET A 102 1.83 17.54 4.23
CA MET A 102 3.01 16.67 4.19
C MET A 102 2.92 15.53 5.20
N LYS A 103 2.50 15.82 6.44
CA LYS A 103 2.41 14.81 7.50
C LYS A 103 1.25 13.84 7.32
N VAL A 104 0.08 14.32 6.93
CA VAL A 104 -1.15 13.51 6.84
C VAL A 104 -1.18 12.75 5.52
N TYR A 105 -1.02 13.44 4.39
CA TYR A 105 -1.19 12.83 3.08
C TYR A 105 0.12 12.25 2.55
N LEU A 106 1.21 13.02 2.54
CA LEU A 106 2.45 12.53 1.93
C LEU A 106 3.06 11.39 2.78
N TRP A 107 3.25 11.60 4.07
CA TRP A 107 3.74 10.55 4.96
C TRP A 107 2.70 9.44 5.20
N GLY A 108 1.41 9.78 5.25
CA GLY A 108 0.34 8.78 5.39
C GLY A 108 0.28 7.81 4.21
N LEU A 109 0.35 8.31 2.97
CA LEU A 109 0.40 7.47 1.78
C LEU A 109 1.64 6.57 1.77
N ALA A 110 2.80 7.07 2.21
CA ALA A 110 4.00 6.26 2.34
C ALA A 110 3.80 5.09 3.32
N LYS A 111 3.18 5.33 4.48
CA LYS A 111 2.82 4.26 5.43
C LYS A 111 1.87 3.24 4.82
N VAL A 112 0.86 3.69 4.07
CA VAL A 112 -0.10 2.78 3.42
C VAL A 112 0.65 1.80 2.52
N ILE A 113 1.53 2.31 1.66
CA ILE A 113 2.34 1.50 0.74
C ILE A 113 3.25 0.55 1.53
N ILE A 114 3.95 1.05 2.55
CA ILE A 114 4.85 0.26 3.40
C ILE A 114 4.13 -0.87 4.14
N ILE A 115 2.85 -0.69 4.50
CA ILE A 115 2.06 -1.71 5.21
C ILE A 115 1.39 -2.69 4.23
N VAL A 116 0.78 -2.17 3.16
CA VAL A 116 0.01 -2.97 2.19
C VAL A 116 0.90 -3.98 1.49
N ILE A 117 2.09 -3.60 1.05
CA ILE A 117 2.95 -4.49 0.27
C ILE A 117 3.40 -5.73 1.07
N PRO A 118 4.04 -5.60 2.24
CA PRO A 118 4.36 -6.75 3.07
C PRO A 118 3.10 -7.51 3.51
N GLY A 119 2.01 -6.80 3.83
CA GLY A 119 0.75 -7.45 4.20
C GLY A 119 0.24 -8.38 3.11
N PHE A 120 0.22 -7.93 1.85
CA PHE A 120 -0.27 -8.74 0.73
C PHE A 120 0.64 -9.95 0.48
N ILE A 121 1.96 -9.77 0.62
CA ILE A 121 2.94 -10.84 0.56
C ILE A 121 2.71 -11.88 1.67
N LEU A 122 2.42 -11.42 2.90
CA LEU A 122 2.11 -12.30 4.03
C LEU A 122 0.84 -13.09 3.79
N VAL A 123 -0.21 -12.48 3.24
CA VAL A 123 -1.46 -13.16 2.90
C VAL A 123 -1.24 -14.23 1.84
N ASP A 124 -0.53 -13.91 0.77
CA ASP A 124 -0.23 -14.87 -0.28
C ASP A 124 0.57 -16.06 0.25
N SER A 125 1.52 -15.80 1.13
CA SER A 125 2.34 -16.84 1.77
C SER A 125 1.51 -17.68 2.74
N PHE A 126 0.67 -17.06 3.56
CA PHE A 126 -0.16 -17.72 4.56
C PHE A 126 -1.22 -18.60 3.90
N VAL A 127 -2.02 -18.03 2.99
CA VAL A 127 -3.02 -18.78 2.24
C VAL A 127 -2.34 -19.90 1.45
N GLY A 128 -1.25 -19.59 0.74
CA GLY A 128 -0.48 -20.60 0.01
C GLY A 128 -0.04 -21.76 0.90
N TYR A 129 0.47 -21.49 2.10
CA TYR A 129 0.94 -22.51 3.04
C TYR A 129 -0.19 -23.41 3.57
N ILE A 130 -1.31 -22.82 3.99
CA ILE A 130 -2.46 -23.57 4.53
C ILE A 130 -3.03 -24.56 3.50
N TYR A 131 -3.09 -24.17 2.23
CA TYR A 131 -3.73 -24.98 1.18
C TYR A 131 -2.75 -25.84 0.36
N SER A 132 -1.43 -25.71 0.56
CA SER A 132 -0.41 -26.52 -0.14
C SER A 132 0.03 -27.78 0.60
N THR A 133 -0.52 -28.05 1.80
CA THR A 133 -0.25 -29.28 2.56
C THR A 133 -0.90 -30.50 1.87
N SER A 134 -0.11 -31.55 1.65
CA SER A 134 -0.37 -32.69 0.76
C SER A 134 -1.54 -33.62 1.13
N GLU A 135 -2.11 -33.51 2.33
CA GLU A 135 -3.29 -34.29 2.74
C GLU A 135 -4.60 -33.80 2.11
N ILE A 136 -4.58 -32.61 1.49
CA ILE A 136 -5.75 -31.95 0.89
C ILE A 136 -5.93 -32.30 -0.61
N ARG A 137 -5.00 -33.04 -1.22
CA ARG A 137 -4.94 -33.24 -2.68
C ARG A 137 -6.12 -34.04 -3.27
N GLU A 138 -6.85 -34.83 -2.47
CA GLU A 138 -8.10 -35.47 -2.94
C GLU A 138 -9.32 -34.52 -2.88
N GLU A 139 -9.18 -33.34 -2.26
CA GLU A 139 -10.27 -32.36 -2.03
C GLU A 139 -9.99 -30.99 -2.67
N GLU A 140 -9.01 -30.92 -3.59
CA GLU A 140 -8.45 -29.71 -4.21
C GLU A 140 -9.53 -28.82 -4.89
N ILE A 141 -10.63 -29.44 -5.36
CA ILE A 141 -11.75 -28.73 -6.01
C ILE A 141 -12.61 -27.94 -5.00
N ILE A 142 -12.77 -28.41 -3.75
CA ILE A 142 -13.66 -27.79 -2.76
C ILE A 142 -12.95 -26.68 -1.97
N LEU A 143 -11.63 -26.79 -1.79
CA LEU A 143 -10.87 -25.88 -0.95
C LEU A 143 -10.34 -24.65 -1.69
N SER A 144 -10.25 -24.73 -3.03
CA SER A 144 -9.82 -23.60 -3.88
C SER A 144 -10.69 -22.33 -3.72
N PRO A 145 -12.04 -22.39 -3.75
CA PRO A 145 -12.86 -21.21 -3.52
C PRO A 145 -12.61 -20.55 -2.17
N ILE A 146 -12.46 -21.36 -1.11
CA ILE A 146 -12.27 -20.86 0.26
C ILE A 146 -10.93 -20.13 0.39
N ALA A 147 -9.88 -20.66 -0.23
CA ALA A 147 -8.58 -20.01 -0.26
C ALA A 147 -8.67 -18.60 -0.89
N GLU A 148 -9.43 -18.46 -1.97
CA GLU A 148 -9.61 -17.17 -2.63
C GLU A 148 -10.46 -16.20 -1.79
N TYR A 149 -11.54 -16.70 -1.17
CA TYR A 149 -12.32 -15.89 -0.22
C TYR A 149 -11.46 -15.40 0.96
N LEU A 150 -10.60 -16.27 1.52
CA LEU A 150 -9.69 -15.91 2.61
C LEU A 150 -8.67 -14.87 2.17
N ARG A 151 -8.12 -15.00 0.96
CA ARG A 151 -7.19 -14.02 0.38
C ARG A 151 -7.84 -12.64 0.28
N ILE A 152 -9.04 -12.57 -0.29
CA ILE A 152 -9.80 -11.31 -0.45
C ILE A 152 -10.09 -10.68 0.91
N LEU A 153 -10.56 -11.48 1.88
CA LEU A 153 -10.88 -11.00 3.22
C LEU A 153 -9.64 -10.40 3.90
N LEU A 154 -8.52 -11.11 3.88
CA LEU A 154 -7.29 -10.64 4.52
C LEU A 154 -6.71 -9.41 3.80
N TYR A 155 -6.80 -9.31 2.47
CA TYR A 155 -6.42 -8.10 1.74
C TYR A 155 -7.23 -6.89 2.18
N ILE A 156 -8.55 -7.02 2.33
CA ILE A 156 -9.41 -5.93 2.81
C ILE A 156 -8.97 -5.48 4.20
N VAL A 157 -8.73 -6.43 5.11
CA VAL A 157 -8.24 -6.14 6.47
C VAL A 157 -6.92 -5.38 6.44
N ILE A 158 -5.97 -5.79 5.60
CA ILE A 158 -4.67 -5.11 5.47
C ILE A 158 -4.83 -3.70 4.92
N VAL A 159 -5.68 -3.50 3.91
CA VAL A 159 -5.93 -2.17 3.34
C VAL A 159 -6.52 -1.25 4.39
N ILE A 160 -7.53 -1.70 5.14
CA ILE A 160 -8.16 -0.91 6.19
C ILE A 160 -7.16 -0.60 7.30
N PHE A 161 -6.41 -1.61 7.77
CA PHE A 161 -5.37 -1.43 8.76
C PHE A 161 -4.31 -0.41 8.30
N ALA A 162 -3.86 -0.50 7.05
CA ALA A 162 -2.89 0.43 6.49
C ALA A 162 -3.43 1.87 6.43
N LEU A 163 -4.70 2.02 6.06
CA LEU A 163 -5.39 3.30 6.00
C LEU A 163 -5.59 3.90 7.39
N ASP A 164 -5.98 3.13 8.39
CA ASP A 164 -6.06 3.57 9.80
C ASP A 164 -4.70 4.08 10.31
N ARG A 165 -3.62 3.33 10.04
CA ARG A 165 -2.26 3.71 10.46
C ARG A 165 -1.66 4.90 9.70
N SER A 166 -2.24 5.26 8.56
CA SER A 166 -1.75 6.36 7.74
C SER A 166 -1.79 7.70 8.49
N GLY A 167 -2.76 7.89 9.39
CA GLY A 167 -3.09 9.17 10.03
C GLY A 167 -4.17 9.96 9.30
N MET A 168 -4.79 9.36 8.26
CA MET A 168 -6.00 9.86 7.63
C MET A 168 -7.23 9.51 8.48
N GLU A 169 -8.26 10.37 8.46
CA GLU A 169 -9.54 10.09 9.10
C GLU A 169 -10.32 9.06 8.25
N VAL A 170 -10.29 7.80 8.67
CA VAL A 170 -10.88 6.68 7.92
C VAL A 170 -12.18 6.20 8.54
N GLN A 171 -12.72 6.88 9.55
CA GLN A 171 -13.89 6.44 10.31
C GLN A 171 -15.10 6.12 9.42
N VAL A 172 -15.35 6.94 8.39
CA VAL A 172 -16.44 6.70 7.44
C VAL A 172 -16.21 5.43 6.63
N LEU A 173 -14.98 5.23 6.16
CA LEU A 173 -14.61 4.03 5.42
C LEU A 173 -14.68 2.78 6.30
N GLU A 174 -14.18 2.85 7.54
CA GLU A 174 -14.26 1.76 8.51
C GLU A 174 -15.69 1.40 8.87
N SER A 175 -16.54 2.41 9.10
CA SER A 175 -17.95 2.21 9.40
C SER A 175 -18.69 1.56 8.23
N ALA A 176 -18.33 1.92 7.00
CA ALA A 176 -18.91 1.33 5.79
C ALA A 176 -18.36 -0.08 5.49
N MET A 177 -17.07 -0.32 5.74
CA MET A 177 -16.40 -1.59 5.46
C MET A 177 -16.66 -2.65 6.54
N SER A 178 -16.85 -2.25 7.80
CA SER A 178 -17.04 -3.17 8.92
C SER A 178 -18.22 -4.13 8.70
N PRO A 179 -19.42 -3.70 8.27
CA PRO A 179 -20.51 -4.61 7.91
C PRO A 179 -20.14 -5.59 6.80
N ILE A 180 -19.36 -5.14 5.80
CA ILE A 180 -18.91 -5.98 4.68
C ILE A 180 -17.94 -7.05 5.18
N ILE A 181 -17.00 -6.69 6.06
CA ILE A 181 -16.04 -7.63 6.66
C ILE A 181 -16.78 -8.67 7.51
N TRP A 182 -17.72 -8.23 8.36
CA TRP A 182 -18.56 -9.13 9.17
C TRP A 182 -19.44 -10.03 8.30
N GLY A 183 -19.97 -9.52 7.19
CA GLY A 183 -20.71 -10.31 6.21
C GLY A 183 -19.83 -11.37 5.54
N LEU A 184 -18.64 -11.00 5.07
CA LEU A 184 -17.69 -11.91 4.45
C LEU A 184 -17.17 -12.97 5.43
N THR A 185 -16.88 -12.59 6.67
CA THR A 185 -16.48 -13.53 7.73
C THR A 185 -17.61 -14.50 8.08
N ALA A 186 -18.85 -14.02 8.19
CA ALA A 186 -19.99 -14.89 8.44
C ALA A 186 -20.17 -15.94 7.32
N VAL A 187 -20.09 -15.53 6.05
CA VAL A 187 -20.14 -16.44 4.90
C VAL A 187 -19.01 -17.48 4.98
N MET A 188 -17.78 -17.05 5.29
CA MET A 188 -16.63 -17.95 5.44
C MET A 188 -16.88 -19.00 6.53
N ILE A 189 -17.40 -18.59 7.69
CA ILE A 189 -17.71 -19.50 8.80
C ILE A 189 -18.78 -20.50 8.37
N ILE A 190 -19.85 -20.05 7.72
CA ILE A 190 -20.93 -20.92 7.24
C ILE A 190 -20.39 -21.96 6.26
N VAL A 191 -19.60 -21.55 5.26
CA VAL A 191 -19.03 -22.46 4.27
C VAL A 191 -18.10 -23.48 4.93
N SER A 192 -17.23 -23.02 5.83
CA SER A 192 -16.27 -23.87 6.54
C SER A 192 -16.99 -24.93 7.39
N VAL A 193 -17.99 -24.51 8.16
CA VAL A 193 -18.81 -25.41 8.99
C VAL A 193 -19.60 -26.39 8.13
N SER A 194 -20.21 -25.93 7.03
CA SER A 194 -20.99 -26.79 6.12
C SER A 194 -20.16 -27.95 5.57
N ILE A 195 -18.90 -27.70 5.22
CA ILE A 195 -17.99 -28.73 4.71
C ILE A 195 -17.64 -29.75 5.80
N ILE A 196 -17.31 -29.28 7.01
CA ILE A 196 -16.98 -30.15 8.15
C ILE A 196 -18.16 -31.09 8.45
N ILE A 197 -19.38 -30.55 8.50
CA ILE A 197 -20.59 -31.32 8.75
C ILE A 197 -20.83 -32.35 7.63
N SER A 198 -20.71 -31.95 6.36
CA SER A 198 -20.86 -32.85 5.22
C SER A 198 -19.92 -34.06 5.30
N ARG A 199 -18.67 -33.86 5.76
CA ARG A 199 -17.70 -34.95 5.96
C ARG A 199 -18.11 -35.91 7.07
N MET A 200 -18.58 -35.41 8.22
CA MET A 200 -19.02 -36.26 9.32
C MET A 200 -20.15 -37.21 8.89
N PHE A 201 -21.12 -36.71 8.12
CA PHE A 201 -22.21 -37.54 7.60
C PHE A 201 -21.78 -38.56 6.54
N LYS A 202 -20.78 -38.23 5.70
CA LYS A 202 -20.26 -39.15 4.68
C LYS A 202 -19.45 -40.29 5.31
N SER A 203 -18.65 -40.01 6.35
CA SER A 203 -17.89 -41.02 7.10
C SER A 203 -18.78 -42.01 7.84
N ASN A 204 -19.95 -41.59 8.32
CA ASN A 204 -20.85 -42.45 9.08
C ASN A 204 -21.71 -43.40 8.21
N LYS A 205 -21.69 -43.23 6.88
CA LYS A 205 -22.39 -44.10 5.91
C LYS A 205 -21.50 -45.19 5.31
N SER A 206 -20.20 -45.18 5.58
CA SER A 206 -19.25 -46.18 5.06
C SER A 206 -18.81 -47.22 6.10
N SER A 207 -19.39 -47.22 7.30
CA SER A 207 -19.27 -48.30 8.30
C SER A 207 -20.58 -49.06 8.41
#